data_AF-E3CXA2-F1
#
_entry.id   AF-E3CXA2-F1
#
_cell.length_a   1.000
_cell.length_b   1.000
_cell.length_c   1.000
_cell.angle_alpha   90.00
_cell.angle_beta   90.00
_cell.angle_gamma   90.00
#
_symmetry.space_group_name_H-M   'P 1'
#
loop_
_entity.id
_entity.type
_entity.pdbx_description
1 polymer ?
#
loop_
_entity_poly.entity_id
_entity_poly.type
_entity_poly.pdbx_seq_one_letter_code
_entity_poly.pdbx_strand_id
1 'polypeptide(L)' 'MLARWKVPSIPGYRDAKDALYEAFAVEGVPFSVLTDRKGKVVRTFLGLMSKEELTRELDKVLR' A
#
# COMPACT_ATOMS: atom_id res chain seq x y z
N MET A 1 -4.20 16.72 -3.96
CA MET A 1 -4.83 15.40 -4.21
C MET A 1 -5.20 14.63 -2.94
N LEU A 2 -4.39 14.62 -1.88
CA LEU A 2 -4.72 13.96 -0.60
C LEU A 2 -5.97 14.52 0.12
N ALA A 3 -6.27 15.81 -0.04
CA ALA A 3 -7.45 16.45 0.57
C ALA A 3 -8.81 15.85 0.11
N ARG A 4 -8.86 15.14 -1.04
CA ARG A 4 -10.07 14.48 -1.53
C ARG A 4 -10.40 13.20 -0.76
N TRP A 5 -9.39 12.58 -0.16
CA TRP A 5 -9.51 11.35 0.59
C TRP A 5 -9.52 11.76 2.05
N LYS A 6 -10.68 12.17 2.57
CA LYS A 6 -10.87 12.43 4.00
C LYS A 6 -10.69 11.09 4.73
N VAL A 7 -9.45 10.66 4.95
CA VAL A 7 -9.11 9.45 5.70
C VAL A 7 -8.96 9.90 7.15
N PRO A 8 -9.99 9.72 8.00
CA PRO A 8 -9.99 10.25 9.36
C PRO A 8 -8.97 9.53 10.25
N SER A 9 -8.62 8.29 9.89
CA SER A 9 -7.63 7.47 10.58
C SER A 9 -7.14 6.36 9.65
N ILE A 10 -5.93 5.87 9.90
CA ILE A 10 -5.39 4.67 9.24
C ILE A 10 -5.54 3.52 10.23
N PRO A 11 -6.33 2.48 9.92
CA PRO A 11 -6.46 1.34 10.82
C PRO A 11 -5.14 0.57 10.89
N GLY A 12 -4.69 0.29 12.11
CA GLY A 12 -3.58 -0.61 12.38
C GLY A 12 -4.10 -2.02 12.59
N TYR A 13 -3.48 -3.00 11.94
CA TYR A 13 -3.80 -4.42 12.12
C TYR A 13 -2.58 -5.16 12.68
N ARG A 14 -2.84 -6.17 13.51
CA ARG A 14 -1.80 -7.09 14.00
C ARG A 14 -1.92 -8.40 13.24
N ASP A 15 -0.89 -8.75 12.49
CA ASP A 15 -0.71 -10.07 11.92
C ASP A 15 0.14 -10.91 12.87
N ALA A 16 -0.51 -11.77 13.65
CA ALA A 16 0.16 -12.53 14.71
C ALA A 16 0.93 -13.76 14.19
N LYS A 17 0.79 -14.10 12.92
CA LYS A 17 1.39 -15.30 12.30
C LYS A 17 2.35 -14.96 11.17
N ASP A 18 2.68 -13.69 11.00
CA ASP A 18 3.55 -13.19 9.93
C ASP A 18 3.08 -13.58 8.51
N ALA A 19 1.80 -13.91 8.35
CA ALA A 19 1.21 -14.38 7.09
C ALA A 19 1.30 -13.34 5.96
N LEU A 20 1.25 -12.05 6.29
CA LEU A 20 1.44 -10.96 5.33
C LEU A 20 2.90 -10.84 4.91
N TYR A 21 3.86 -11.07 5.80
CA TYR A 21 5.28 -11.06 5.42
C TYR A 21 5.58 -12.19 4.44
N GLU A 22 5.05 -13.39 4.70
CA GLU A 22 5.18 -14.53 3.80
C GLU A 22 4.45 -14.30 2.46
N ALA A 23 3.20 -13.85 2.50
CA ALA A 23 2.38 -13.65 1.30
C ALA A 23 2.97 -12.62 0.34
N PHE A 24 3.65 -11.60 0.86
CA PHE A 24 4.28 -10.54 0.06
C PHE A 24 5.79 -10.71 -0.10
N ALA A 25 6.38 -11.81 0.41
CA ALA A 25 7.82 -12.06 0.42
C ALA A 25 8.61 -10.83 0.90
N VAL A 26 8.22 -10.28 2.06
CA VAL A 26 8.82 -9.04 2.59
C VAL A 26 10.23 -9.32 3.10
N GLU A 27 11.23 -8.75 2.43
CA GLU A 27 12.65 -8.90 2.79
C GLU A 27 13.15 -7.81 3.75
N GLY A 28 12.39 -6.72 3.94
CA GLY A 28 12.78 -5.62 4.81
C GLY A 28 11.65 -4.61 5.03
N VAL A 29 11.75 -3.83 6.12
CA VAL A 29 10.76 -2.82 6.51
C VAL A 29 11.36 -1.42 6.56
N PRO A 30 10.59 -0.36 6.26
CA PRO A 30 9.18 -0.36 5.84
C PRO A 30 8.97 -0.98 4.45
N PHE A 31 7.78 -1.53 4.19
CA PHE A 31 7.39 -2.12 2.91
C PHE A 31 5.97 -1.68 2.58
N SER A 32 5.74 -1.26 1.34
CA SER A 32 4.45 -0.74 0.90
C SER A 32 3.85 -1.62 -0.19
N VAL A 33 2.55 -1.89 -0.10
CA VAL A 33 1.77 -2.63 -1.11
C VAL A 33 0.66 -1.73 -1.63
N LEU A 34 0.54 -1.63 -2.96
CA LEU A 34 -0.57 -0.97 -3.64
C LEU A 34 -1.45 -2.02 -4.31
N THR A 35 -2.76 -1.97 -4.02
CA THR A 35 -3.77 -2.85 -4.61
C THR A 35 -4.82 -2.07 -5.39
N ASP A 36 -5.48 -2.73 -6.35
CA ASP A 36 -6.64 -2.19 -7.04
C ASP A 36 -7.96 -2.41 -6.27
N ARG A 37 -9.07 -1.90 -6.82
CA ARG A 37 -10.40 -2.04 -6.20
C ARG A 37 -10.91 -3.48 -6.10
N LYS A 38 -10.30 -4.42 -6.83
CA LYS A 38 -10.62 -5.85 -6.80
C LYS A 38 -9.67 -6.62 -5.88
N GLY A 39 -8.74 -5.94 -5.20
CA GLY A 39 -7.76 -6.55 -4.31
C GLY A 39 -6.54 -7.13 -5.03
N LYS A 40 -6.38 -6.91 -6.34
CA LYS A 40 -5.18 -7.35 -7.06
C LYS A 40 -4.02 -6.45 -6.71
N VAL A 41 -2.85 -7.04 -6.44
CA VAL A 41 -1.60 -6.29 -6.24
C VAL A 41 -1.20 -5.62 -7.54
N VAL A 42 -1.08 -4.29 -7.50
CA VAL A 42 -0.62 -3.45 -8.60
C VAL A 42 0.90 -3.31 -8.52
N ARG A 43 1.44 -3.06 -7.32
CA ARG A 43 2.87 -2.86 -7.10
C ARG A 43 3.27 -3.02 -5.63
N THR A 44 4.51 -3.41 -5.40
CA THR A 44 5.17 -3.44 -4.09
C THR A 44 6.40 -2.53 -4.08
N PHE A 45 6.79 -2.06 -2.89
CA PHE A 45 7.91 -1.14 -2.70
C PHE A 45 8.66 -1.49 -1.42
N LEU A 46 9.99 -1.57 -1.52
CA LEU A 46 10.85 -1.54 -0.35
C LEU A 46 11.02 -0.08 0.08
N GLY A 47 10.69 0.21 1.33
CA GLY A 47 10.62 1.56 1.88
C GLY A 47 9.20 2.14 1.92
N LEU A 48 9.14 3.38 2.41
CA LEU A 48 7.95 4.21 2.28
C LEU A 48 7.93 4.83 0.87
N MET A 49 6.78 4.77 0.20
CA MET A 49 6.58 5.48 -1.05
C MET A 49 6.59 6.99 -0.83
N SER A 50 7.20 7.73 -1.76
CA SER A 50 6.97 9.18 -1.83
C SER A 50 5.53 9.48 -2.23
N LYS A 51 5.06 10.69 -1.87
CA LYS A 51 3.71 11.16 -2.23
C LYS A 51 3.52 11.23 -3.74
N GLU A 52 4.56 11.60 -4.47
CA GLU A 52 4.60 11.73 -5.92
C GLU A 52 4.44 10.35 -6.58
N GLU A 53 5.18 9.35 -6.10
CA GLU A 53 5.05 7.97 -6.56
C GLU A 53 3.67 7.40 -6.25
N LEU A 54 3.16 7.63 -5.04
CA LEU A 54 1.80 7.21 -4.67
C LEU A 54 0.74 7.80 -5.59
N THR A 55 0.83 9.11 -5.85
CA THR A 55 -0.11 9.81 -6.73
C THR A 55 -0.07 9.22 -8.15
N ARG A 56 1.13 9.04 -8.71
CA ARG A 56 1.33 8.49 -10.06
C ARG A 56 0.77 7.07 -10.19
N GLU A 57 0.98 6.22 -9.20
CA GLU A 57 0.50 4.84 -9.26
C GLU A 57 -1.01 4.75 -8.98
N LEU A 58 -1.56 5.57 -8.07
CA LEU A 58 -3.01 5.66 -7.86
C LEU A 58 -3.75 6.12 -9.10
N ASP A 59 -3.20 7.08 -9.86
CA ASP A 59 -3.82 7.57 -11.09
C ASP A 59 -3.96 6.49 -12.18
N LYS A 60 -3.13 5.43 -12.15
CA LYS A 60 -3.23 4.28 -13.07
C LYS A 60 -4.38 3.34 -12.69
N VAL A 61 -4.74 3.30 -11.42
CA VAL A 61 -5.69 2.34 -10.83
C VAL A 61 -7.09 2.94 -10.70
N LEU A 62 -7.19 4.27 -10.69
CA LEU A 62 -8.44 5.01 -10.50
C LEU A 62 -9.09 5.49 -11.80
N ARG A 63 -8.44 5.29 -12.95
CA ARG A 63 -9.03 5.46 -14.28
C ARG A 63 -9.80 4.20 -14.68
#